data_AF-A0AAD7WUB2-F1
#
_entry.id   AF-A0AAD7WUB2-F1
#
_cell.length_a   1.000
_cell.length_b   1.000
_cell.length_c   1.000
_cell.angle_alpha   90.00
_cell.angle_beta   90.00
_cell.angle_gamma   90.00
#
_symmetry.space_group_name_H-M   'P 1'
#
loop_
_entity.id
_entity.type
_entity.pdbx_description
1 polymer ?
#
loop_
_entity_poly.entity_id
_entity_poly.type
_entity_poly.pdbx_seq_one_letter_code
_entity_poly.pdbx_strand_id
1 'polypeptide(L)'
;MGASFGKKQKAYSLEQSSVKNGNHQNGSASAYADLQCDPHRDPHTDLPPVASYAAQPDYMEGDDDLIKPKKLLNPVKASKSHQDLHRELLMNRKRGVGVESKPELHRVLEQRKREQMIKQRKEEEEARKKVSPLEQELLKRHKKLEELEREQERQGEDTESAPEFVRVKENLRRTSALSAGEKEV
;
A
#
# COMPACT_ATOMS: atom_id res chain seq x y z
N MET A 1 21.84 -55.59 -39.69
CA MET A 1 22.57 -54.32 -39.81
C MET A 1 22.09 -53.42 -38.67
N GLY A 2 22.93 -53.20 -37.65
CA GLY A 2 22.58 -52.45 -36.45
C GLY A 2 22.87 -50.96 -36.62
N ALA A 3 21.99 -50.11 -36.10
CA ALA A 3 22.22 -48.67 -35.97
C ALA A 3 22.15 -48.29 -34.48
N SER A 4 23.31 -48.01 -33.90
CA SER A 4 23.47 -47.47 -32.55
C SER A 4 23.54 -45.95 -32.64
N PHE A 5 22.54 -45.26 -32.08
CA PHE A 5 22.58 -43.80 -31.95
C PHE A 5 23.13 -43.42 -30.57
N GLY A 6 24.31 -42.80 -30.58
CA GLY A 6 25.05 -42.35 -29.41
C GLY A 6 24.35 -41.23 -28.66
N LYS A 7 24.29 -41.36 -27.33
CA LYS A 7 23.84 -40.33 -26.39
C LYS A 7 24.91 -39.21 -26.35
N LYS A 8 24.56 -37.99 -26.77
CA LYS A 8 25.38 -36.81 -26.47
C LYS A 8 25.08 -36.35 -25.04
N GLN A 9 26.08 -36.45 -24.18
CA GLN A 9 26.09 -35.74 -22.90
C GLN A 9 26.23 -34.25 -23.17
N LYS A 10 25.27 -33.46 -22.67
CA LYS A 10 25.36 -32.00 -22.64
C LYS A 10 25.62 -31.63 -21.18
N ALA A 11 26.89 -31.48 -20.82
CA ALA A 11 27.28 -30.86 -19.56
C ALA A 11 27.00 -29.36 -19.69
N TYR A 12 26.09 -28.83 -18.86
CA TYR A 12 25.95 -27.40 -18.68
C TYR A 12 26.56 -27.00 -17.34
N SER A 13 27.57 -26.14 -17.47
CA SER A 13 28.34 -25.51 -16.41
C SER A 13 27.43 -24.73 -15.46
N LEU A 14 27.61 -24.96 -14.16
CA LEU A 14 27.06 -24.13 -13.09
C LEU A 14 28.01 -22.94 -12.88
N GLU A 15 27.79 -21.84 -13.60
CA GLU A 15 28.49 -20.59 -13.32
C GLU A 15 27.65 -19.74 -12.35
N GLN A 16 28.12 -19.67 -11.11
CA GLN A 16 27.66 -18.72 -10.11
C GLN A 16 28.15 -17.32 -10.50
N SER A 17 27.27 -16.48 -11.06
CA SER A 17 27.59 -15.07 -11.26
C SER A 17 27.26 -14.26 -10.00
N SER A 18 28.33 -13.86 -9.33
CA SER A 18 28.45 -12.97 -8.17
C SER A 18 27.56 -11.72 -8.23
N VAL A 19 26.91 -11.43 -7.10
CA VAL A 19 26.22 -10.17 -6.78
C VAL A 19 27.23 -9.02 -6.68
N LYS A 20 27.14 -8.04 -7.59
CA LYS A 20 27.83 -6.74 -7.47
C LYS A 20 26.81 -5.65 -7.20
N ASN A 21 26.70 -5.26 -5.94
CA ASN A 21 26.00 -4.04 -5.51
C ASN A 21 26.88 -2.83 -5.87
N GLY A 22 26.64 -2.26 -7.06
CA GLY A 22 27.24 -0.99 -7.48
C GLY A 22 26.30 0.16 -7.14
N ASN A 23 26.58 0.84 -6.02
CA ASN A 23 25.99 2.12 -5.71
C ASN A 23 26.50 3.14 -6.75
N HIS A 24 25.64 3.59 -7.67
CA HIS A 24 25.94 4.68 -8.59
C HIS A 24 25.00 5.83 -8.26
N GLN A 25 25.54 6.82 -7.55
CA GLN A 25 24.97 8.14 -7.48
C GLN A 25 25.08 8.76 -8.89
N ASN A 26 24.08 8.52 -9.72
CA ASN A 26 23.96 9.24 -10.98
C ASN A 26 23.22 10.54 -10.68
N GLY A 27 24.02 11.59 -10.47
CA GLY A 27 23.58 12.97 -10.62
C GLY A 27 23.05 13.17 -12.04
N SER A 28 21.74 12.98 -12.20
CA SER A 28 21.02 13.41 -13.39
C SER A 28 20.86 14.92 -13.31
N ALA A 29 21.87 15.64 -13.80
CA ALA A 29 21.73 17.03 -14.20
C ALA A 29 20.64 17.09 -15.30
N SER A 30 19.41 17.40 -14.88
CA SER A 30 18.30 17.62 -15.79
C SER A 30 18.58 18.89 -16.58
N ALA A 31 18.92 18.75 -17.86
CA ALA A 31 19.14 19.86 -18.80
C ALA A 31 17.86 20.69 -19.10
N TYR A 32 16.77 20.45 -18.35
CA TYR A 32 15.46 21.06 -18.57
C TYR A 32 14.92 21.80 -17.34
N ALA A 33 15.73 21.99 -16.29
CA ALA A 33 15.30 22.69 -15.07
C ALA A 33 15.28 24.22 -15.19
N ASP A 34 15.87 24.80 -16.25
CA ASP A 34 16.05 26.26 -16.39
C ASP A 34 14.87 27.02 -17.00
N LEU A 35 13.67 26.46 -17.00
CA LEU A 35 12.45 27.18 -17.43
C LEU A 35 11.57 27.65 -16.26
N GLN A 36 12.07 27.60 -15.03
CA GLN A 36 11.46 28.29 -13.90
C GLN A 36 11.91 29.76 -13.85
N CYS A 37 11.35 30.60 -14.73
CA CYS A 37 11.31 32.05 -14.52
C CYS A 37 9.97 32.42 -13.89
N ASP A 38 9.95 32.60 -12.58
CA ASP A 38 9.06 33.54 -11.89
C ASP A 38 9.97 34.67 -11.37
N PRO A 39 9.55 35.96 -11.26
CA PRO A 39 8.17 36.44 -11.17
C PRO A 39 7.87 37.63 -12.11
N HIS A 40 6.70 37.64 -12.76
CA HIS A 40 6.17 38.90 -13.28
C HIS A 40 5.60 39.72 -12.11
N ARG A 41 6.51 40.41 -11.40
CA ARG A 41 6.18 41.52 -10.51
C ARG A 41 5.77 42.70 -11.39
N ASP A 42 4.52 43.12 -11.26
CA ASP A 42 4.01 44.36 -11.87
C ASP A 42 4.86 45.57 -11.41
N PRO A 43 5.47 46.38 -12.31
CA PRO A 43 6.29 47.53 -11.92
C PRO A 43 5.52 48.81 -11.53
N HIS A 44 4.24 48.73 -11.16
CA HIS A 44 3.42 49.94 -10.99
C HIS A 44 2.60 49.95 -9.72
N THR A 45 3.26 49.78 -8.58
CA THR A 45 2.75 50.33 -7.32
C THR A 45 3.98 50.70 -6.49
N ASP A 46 3.97 51.90 -5.91
CA ASP A 46 4.95 52.46 -4.95
C ASP A 46 5.87 53.57 -5.49
N LEU A 47 5.36 54.82 -5.47
CA LEU A 47 6.13 56.03 -5.12
C LEU A 47 5.17 57.17 -4.67
N PRO A 48 5.41 57.82 -3.50
CA PRO A 48 4.61 58.93 -2.93
C PRO A 48 5.12 60.33 -3.43
N PRO A 49 4.46 61.45 -3.05
CA PRO A 49 4.26 62.60 -3.92
C PRO A 49 5.36 63.66 -3.81
N VAL A 50 5.92 64.08 -4.94
CA VAL A 50 6.70 65.33 -5.01
C VAL A 50 6.24 66.14 -6.21
N ALA A 51 5.35 67.09 -5.89
CA ALA A 51 5.21 68.42 -6.46
C ALA A 51 5.77 68.63 -7.88
N SER A 52 4.91 68.44 -8.88
CA SER A 52 4.96 69.24 -10.10
C SER A 52 3.82 70.25 -10.04
N TYR A 53 4.22 71.48 -9.76
CA TYR A 53 3.49 72.75 -9.84
C TYR A 53 2.79 72.91 -11.20
N ALA A 54 1.66 72.26 -11.40
CA ALA A 54 0.71 72.64 -12.44
C ALA A 54 -0.59 72.95 -11.73
N ALA A 55 -1.03 74.20 -11.83
CA ALA A 55 -2.34 74.61 -11.36
C ALA A 55 -3.37 73.60 -11.90
N GLN A 56 -4.00 72.84 -10.99
CA GLN A 56 -5.14 72.03 -11.36
C GLN A 56 -6.22 72.99 -11.85
N PRO A 57 -6.68 72.85 -13.10
CA PRO A 57 -7.85 73.61 -13.48
C PRO A 57 -9.02 73.06 -12.69
N ASP A 58 -9.69 73.95 -11.97
CA ASP A 58 -10.96 73.72 -11.29
C ASP A 58 -12.04 73.51 -12.36
N TYR A 59 -12.05 72.33 -12.96
CA TYR A 59 -13.15 71.86 -13.78
C TYR A 59 -14.06 71.05 -12.87
N MET A 60 -15.04 71.77 -12.31
CA MET A 60 -16.41 71.33 -12.10
C MET A 60 -16.57 69.80 -11.97
N GLU A 61 -16.66 69.37 -10.72
CA GLU A 61 -17.33 68.15 -10.29
C GLU A 61 -18.68 68.04 -11.02
N GLY A 62 -18.73 67.23 -12.08
CA GLY A 62 -19.86 67.20 -12.99
C GLY A 62 -19.74 66.19 -14.13
N ASP A 63 -19.09 65.06 -13.88
CA ASP A 63 -19.00 63.94 -14.84
C ASP A 63 -19.70 62.68 -14.29
N ASP A 64 -20.72 62.87 -13.46
CA ASP A 64 -21.62 61.79 -13.02
C ASP A 64 -22.70 61.44 -14.07
N ASP A 65 -22.83 62.24 -15.14
CA ASP A 65 -23.74 62.00 -16.27
C ASP A 65 -23.05 61.40 -17.52
N LEU A 66 -21.74 61.16 -17.48
CA LEU A 66 -21.03 60.46 -18.55
C LEU A 66 -21.29 58.95 -18.45
N ILE A 67 -21.91 58.38 -19.49
CA ILE A 67 -22.06 56.92 -19.63
C ILE A 67 -20.66 56.28 -19.75
N LYS A 68 -20.14 55.79 -18.62
CA LYS A 68 -18.89 55.04 -18.59
C LYS A 68 -19.07 53.74 -19.38
N PRO A 69 -18.19 53.42 -20.34
CA PRO A 69 -18.30 52.18 -21.10
C PRO A 69 -18.29 50.99 -20.13
N LYS A 70 -19.37 50.21 -20.16
CA LYS A 70 -19.54 49.03 -19.31
C LYS A 70 -18.49 48.01 -19.71
N LYS A 71 -17.65 47.60 -18.76
CA LYS A 71 -16.68 46.52 -18.97
C LYS A 71 -17.45 45.26 -19.34
N LEU A 72 -17.35 44.83 -20.60
CA LEU A 72 -17.97 43.60 -21.06
C LEU A 72 -17.26 42.42 -20.39
N LEU A 73 -18.06 41.45 -19.96
CA LEU A 73 -17.53 40.22 -19.38
C LEU A 73 -16.89 39.40 -20.51
N ASN A 74 -15.63 39.01 -20.32
CA ASN A 74 -14.94 38.17 -21.28
C ASN A 74 -15.68 36.82 -21.37
N PRO A 75 -16.18 36.39 -22.54
CA PRO A 75 -16.98 35.16 -22.68
C PRO A 75 -16.22 33.90 -22.23
N VAL A 76 -14.90 33.86 -22.41
CA VAL A 76 -14.02 32.76 -21.95
C VAL A 76 -13.94 32.70 -20.43
N LYS A 77 -13.97 33.87 -19.78
CA LYS A 77 -13.97 33.96 -18.30
C LYS A 77 -15.38 33.91 -17.71
N ALA A 78 -16.42 34.26 -18.46
CA ALA A 78 -17.80 34.14 -18.03
C ALA A 78 -18.27 32.67 -18.04
N SER A 79 -17.76 31.85 -18.97
CA SER A 79 -18.07 30.42 -19.04
C SER A 79 -17.29 29.60 -18.02
N LYS A 80 -17.98 29.17 -16.95
CA LYS A 80 -17.43 28.28 -15.92
C LYS A 80 -16.94 26.94 -16.51
N SER A 81 -17.71 26.36 -17.43
CA SER A 81 -17.37 25.11 -18.11
C SER A 81 -16.02 25.20 -18.83
N HIS A 82 -15.77 26.30 -19.56
CA HIS A 82 -14.51 26.49 -20.27
C HIS A 82 -13.32 26.62 -19.30
N GLN A 83 -13.49 27.39 -18.23
CA GLN A 83 -12.44 27.52 -17.20
C GLN A 83 -12.15 26.19 -16.51
N ASP A 84 -13.18 25.39 -16.26
CA ASP A 84 -13.06 24.10 -15.60
C ASP A 84 -12.31 23.10 -16.49
N LEU A 85 -12.62 23.07 -17.79
CA LEU A 85 -11.85 22.31 -18.77
C LEU A 85 -10.39 22.76 -18.82
N HIS A 86 -10.12 24.07 -18.87
CA HIS A 86 -8.74 24.59 -18.87
C HIS A 86 -7.96 24.15 -17.63
N ARG A 87 -8.58 24.21 -16.45
CA ARG A 87 -7.98 23.74 -15.20
C ARG A 87 -7.71 22.23 -15.26
N GLU A 88 -8.66 21.43 -15.73
CA GLU A 88 -8.50 19.98 -15.84
C GLU A 88 -7.37 19.62 -16.80
N LEU A 89 -7.32 20.24 -17.98
CA LEU A 89 -6.24 20.05 -18.95
C LEU A 89 -4.86 20.39 -18.36
N LEU A 90 -4.75 21.51 -17.64
CA LEU A 90 -3.53 21.86 -16.92
C LEU A 90 -3.19 20.86 -15.82
N MET A 91 -4.17 20.36 -15.08
CA MET A 91 -3.98 19.34 -14.05
C MET A 91 -3.52 18.02 -14.67
N ASN A 92 -4.09 17.59 -15.79
CA ASN A 92 -3.70 16.37 -16.50
C ASN A 92 -2.30 16.50 -17.09
N ARG A 93 -1.92 17.68 -17.60
CA ARG A 93 -0.54 17.95 -18.05
C ARG A 93 0.44 17.94 -16.88
N LYS A 94 0.11 18.61 -15.76
CA LYS A 94 0.98 18.71 -14.58
C LYS A 94 1.12 17.37 -13.85
N ARG A 95 0.07 16.56 -13.81
CA ARG A 95 0.06 15.23 -13.19
C ARG A 95 0.43 14.10 -14.16
N GLY A 96 0.62 14.42 -15.44
CA GLY A 96 0.84 13.44 -16.52
C GLY A 96 -0.46 12.72 -16.93
N VAL A 97 -0.54 12.34 -18.21
CA VAL A 97 -1.56 11.42 -18.72
C VAL A 97 -1.35 10.06 -18.04
N GLY A 98 -2.07 9.77 -16.96
CA GLY A 98 -1.99 8.47 -16.29
C GLY A 98 -2.03 8.49 -14.76
N VAL A 99 -2.99 9.18 -14.16
CA VAL A 99 -3.22 9.01 -12.70
C VAL A 99 -3.68 7.57 -12.37
N GLU A 100 -4.20 6.80 -13.34
CA GLU A 100 -4.66 5.41 -13.12
C GLU A 100 -4.07 4.36 -14.08
N SER A 101 -3.39 4.75 -15.16
CA SER A 101 -2.82 3.79 -16.13
C SER A 101 -1.31 3.88 -16.13
N LYS A 102 -0.65 2.99 -15.38
CA LYS A 102 0.76 2.66 -15.63
C LYS A 102 0.91 2.33 -17.13
N PRO A 103 2.01 2.75 -17.80
CA PRO A 103 2.26 2.35 -19.17
C PRO A 103 2.21 0.82 -19.27
N GLU A 104 1.68 0.28 -20.37
CA GLU A 104 1.37 -1.15 -20.51
C GLU A 104 2.53 -2.06 -20.10
N LEU A 105 3.76 -1.73 -20.53
CA LEU A 105 4.97 -2.44 -20.16
C LEU A 105 5.19 -2.50 -18.64
N HIS A 106 4.98 -1.40 -17.93
CA HIS A 106 5.14 -1.36 -16.47
C HIS A 106 4.07 -2.20 -15.77
N ARG A 107 2.82 -2.17 -16.26
CA ARG A 107 1.74 -3.04 -15.78
C ARG A 107 2.09 -4.52 -15.98
N VAL A 108 2.60 -4.89 -17.15
CA VAL A 108 3.03 -6.27 -17.46
C VAL A 108 4.21 -6.71 -16.59
N LEU A 109 5.20 -5.83 -16.36
CA LEU A 109 6.34 -6.14 -15.50
C LEU A 109 5.92 -6.31 -14.03
N GLU A 110 5.04 -5.45 -13.52
CA GLU A 110 4.49 -5.60 -12.17
C GLU A 110 3.64 -6.86 -12.05
N GLN A 111 2.81 -7.16 -13.04
CA GLN A 111 2.02 -8.37 -13.09
C GLN A 111 2.92 -9.61 -13.08
N ARG A 112 3.95 -9.67 -13.93
CA ARG A 112 4.93 -10.76 -13.94
C ARG A 112 5.62 -10.93 -12.59
N LYS A 113 6.02 -9.83 -11.94
CA LYS A 113 6.62 -9.88 -10.58
C LYS A 113 5.63 -10.46 -9.56
N ARG A 114 4.39 -10.00 -9.57
CA ARG A 114 3.33 -10.52 -8.68
C ARG A 114 3.07 -12.01 -8.93
N GLU A 115 2.94 -12.41 -10.19
CA GLU A 115 2.73 -13.80 -10.59
C GLU A 115 3.89 -14.70 -10.15
N GLN A 116 5.14 -14.23 -10.27
CA GLN A 116 6.32 -14.95 -9.80
C GLN A 116 6.30 -15.16 -8.28
N MET A 117 5.98 -14.11 -7.51
CA MET A 117 5.85 -14.20 -6.05
C MET A 117 4.73 -15.16 -5.63
N ILE A 118 3.57 -15.09 -6.31
CA ILE A 118 2.44 -15.99 -6.05
C ILE A 118 2.83 -17.44 -6.36
N LYS A 119 3.52 -17.67 -7.47
CA LYS A 119 3.98 -19.01 -7.85
C LYS A 119 4.95 -19.58 -6.81
N GLN A 120 5.93 -18.80 -6.37
CA GLN A 120 6.87 -19.21 -5.31
C GLN A 120 6.14 -19.54 -4.01
N ARG A 121 5.22 -18.68 -3.57
CA ARG A 121 4.42 -18.91 -2.37
C ARG A 121 3.56 -20.17 -2.47
N LYS A 122 2.96 -20.41 -3.65
CA LYS A 122 2.14 -21.60 -3.91
C LYS A 122 2.99 -22.87 -3.92
N GLU A 123 4.19 -22.83 -4.48
CA GLU A 123 5.14 -23.96 -4.46
C GLU A 123 5.63 -24.25 -3.03
N GLU A 124 5.92 -23.23 -2.21
CA GLU A 124 6.24 -23.41 -0.79
C GLU A 124 5.05 -23.98 -0.02
N GLU A 125 3.84 -23.46 -0.26
CA GLU A 125 2.62 -23.97 0.38
C GLU A 125 2.31 -25.39 -0.09
N GLU A 126 2.55 -25.73 -1.35
CA GLU A 126 2.39 -27.09 -1.86
C GLU A 126 3.46 -28.03 -1.31
N ALA A 127 4.71 -27.58 -1.15
CA ALA A 127 5.74 -28.33 -0.44
C ALA A 127 5.39 -28.51 1.05
N ARG A 128 4.83 -27.48 1.68
CA ARG A 128 4.29 -27.55 3.04
C ARG A 128 2.99 -28.34 3.15
N LYS A 129 2.25 -28.56 2.06
CA LYS A 129 1.07 -29.44 2.01
C LYS A 129 1.45 -30.88 1.69
N LYS A 130 2.52 -31.05 0.93
CA LYS A 130 3.30 -32.29 0.81
C LYS A 130 4.11 -32.60 2.07
N VAL A 131 3.93 -31.84 3.16
CA VAL A 131 4.41 -32.25 4.47
C VAL A 131 4.10 -33.71 4.69
N SER A 132 5.14 -34.39 5.18
CA SER A 132 5.19 -35.80 5.45
C SER A 132 3.87 -36.27 6.09
N PRO A 133 3.35 -37.46 5.75
CA PRO A 133 2.20 -38.06 6.43
C PRO A 133 2.23 -37.90 7.96
N LEU A 134 3.42 -37.90 8.55
CA LEU A 134 3.68 -37.63 9.97
C LEU A 134 3.20 -36.25 10.44
N GLU A 135 3.42 -35.17 9.69
CA GLU A 135 3.05 -33.81 10.10
C GLU A 135 1.53 -33.60 10.04
N GLN A 136 0.85 -34.26 9.11
CA GLN A 136 -0.61 -34.32 9.11
C GLN A 136 -1.14 -35.05 10.36
N GLU A 137 -0.46 -36.12 10.79
CA GLU A 137 -0.83 -36.85 12.00
C GLU A 137 -0.53 -36.06 13.28
N LEU A 138 0.59 -35.34 13.33
CA LEU A 138 0.90 -34.41 14.42
C LEU A 138 -0.16 -33.30 14.53
N LEU A 139 -0.57 -32.70 13.41
CA LEU A 139 -1.63 -31.69 13.41
C LEU A 139 -2.96 -32.25 13.91
N LYS A 140 -3.34 -33.45 13.47
CA LYS A 140 -4.54 -34.14 13.95
C LYS A 140 -4.46 -34.42 15.45
N ARG A 141 -3.32 -34.89 15.95
CA ARG A 141 -3.10 -35.14 17.37
C ARG A 141 -3.15 -33.87 18.19
N HIS A 142 -2.55 -32.78 17.71
CA HIS A 142 -2.59 -31.49 18.36
C HIS A 142 -4.02 -30.97 18.48
N LYS A 143 -4.80 -31.00 17.38
CA LYS A 143 -6.22 -30.63 17.40
C LYS A 143 -7.03 -31.47 18.40
N LYS A 144 -6.79 -32.78 18.44
CA LYS A 144 -7.47 -33.67 19.40
C LYS A 144 -7.13 -33.33 20.86
N LEU A 145 -5.88 -32.98 21.14
CA LEU A 145 -5.45 -32.55 22.47
C LEU A 145 -6.10 -31.22 22.86
N GLU A 146 -6.15 -30.25 21.94
CA GLU A 146 -6.81 -28.96 22.15
C GLU A 146 -8.32 -29.12 22.47
N GLU A 147 -9.00 -30.03 21.76
CA GLU A 147 -10.41 -30.37 22.05
C GLU A 147 -10.58 -30.98 23.45
N LEU A 148 -9.66 -31.85 23.88
CA LEU A 148 -9.69 -32.46 25.21
C LEU A 148 -9.40 -31.45 26.31
N GLU A 149 -8.45 -30.53 26.10
CA GLU A 149 -8.12 -29.46 27.04
C GLU A 149 -9.32 -28.53 27.22
N ARG A 150 -9.95 -28.11 26.12
CA ARG A 150 -11.18 -27.30 26.16
C ARG A 150 -12.32 -28.01 26.86
N GLU A 151 -12.49 -29.32 26.66
CA GLU A 151 -13.52 -30.10 27.37
C GLU A 151 -13.19 -30.25 28.86
N GLN A 152 -11.91 -30.39 29.21
CA GLN A 152 -11.46 -30.44 30.60
C GLN A 152 -11.67 -29.11 31.32
N GLU A 153 -11.39 -27.98 30.66
CA GLU A 153 -11.69 -26.64 31.18
C GLU A 153 -13.19 -26.47 31.45
N ARG A 154 -14.05 -26.88 30.50
CA ARG A 154 -15.51 -26.87 30.68
C ARG A 154 -15.96 -27.74 31.85
N GLN A 155 -15.41 -28.94 31.99
CA GLN A 155 -15.71 -29.81 33.13
C GLN A 155 -15.20 -29.21 34.45
N GLY A 156 -14.03 -28.58 34.44
CA GLY A 156 -13.49 -27.85 35.58
C GLY A 156 -14.44 -26.74 36.02
N GLU A 157 -14.89 -25.90 35.10
CA GLU A 157 -15.87 -24.83 35.33
C GLU A 157 -17.20 -25.37 35.87
N ASP A 158 -17.72 -26.47 35.31
CA ASP A 158 -18.93 -27.14 35.79
C ASP A 158 -18.75 -27.68 37.23
N THR A 159 -17.57 -28.23 37.56
CA THR A 159 -17.26 -28.68 38.93
C THR A 159 -17.04 -27.53 39.91
N GLU A 160 -16.52 -26.39 39.47
CA GLU A 160 -16.35 -25.20 40.30
C GLU A 160 -17.68 -24.49 40.56
N SER A 161 -18.57 -24.50 39.57
CA SER A 161 -19.94 -23.98 39.64
C SER A 161 -20.87 -24.83 40.52
N ALA A 162 -20.54 -26.11 40.72
CA ALA A 162 -21.31 -27.01 41.57
C ALA A 162 -21.26 -26.59 43.06
N PRO A 163 -22.34 -26.82 43.83
CA PRO A 163 -22.38 -26.51 45.26
C PRO A 163 -21.24 -27.17 46.05
N GLU A 164 -20.74 -26.48 47.08
CA GLU A 164 -19.53 -26.86 47.81
C GLU A 164 -19.55 -28.30 48.36
N PHE A 165 -20.68 -28.74 48.92
CA PHE A 165 -20.81 -30.09 49.47
C PHE A 165 -20.68 -31.20 48.42
N VAL A 166 -21.05 -30.93 47.16
CA VAL A 166 -20.87 -31.86 46.04
C VAL A 166 -19.39 -32.00 45.71
N ARG A 167 -18.67 -30.87 45.64
CA ARG A 167 -17.22 -30.84 45.38
C ARG A 167 -16.43 -31.55 46.47
N VAL A 168 -16.72 -31.27 47.74
CA VAL A 168 -16.05 -31.89 48.90
C VAL A 168 -16.27 -33.41 48.92
N LYS A 169 -17.49 -33.86 48.64
CA LYS A 169 -17.83 -35.30 48.56
C LYS A 169 -17.09 -36.00 47.42
N GLU A 170 -17.01 -35.36 46.25
CA GLU A 170 -16.28 -35.92 45.11
C GLU A 170 -14.76 -35.98 45.38
N ASN A 171 -14.18 -34.92 45.94
CA ASN A 171 -12.76 -34.87 46.30
C ASN A 171 -12.40 -35.98 47.30
N LEU A 172 -13.25 -36.19 48.32
CA LEU A 172 -13.07 -37.27 49.29
C LEU A 172 -13.18 -38.67 48.64
N ARG A 173 -14.01 -38.83 47.60
CA ARG A 173 -14.08 -40.07 46.80
C ARG A 173 -12.83 -40.29 45.94
N ARG A 174 -12.27 -39.21 45.36
CA ARG A 174 -11.06 -39.28 44.53
C ARG A 174 -9.83 -39.63 45.38
N THR A 175 -9.69 -39.02 46.57
CA THR A 175 -8.57 -39.31 47.48
C THR A 175 -8.68 -40.69 48.12
N SER A 176 -9.88 -41.17 48.44
CA SER A 176 -10.06 -42.53 48.97
C SER A 176 -9.77 -43.63 47.94
N ALA A 177 -10.09 -43.40 46.67
CA ALA A 177 -9.77 -44.32 45.58
C ALA A 177 -8.25 -44.43 45.32
N LEU A 178 -7.51 -43.32 45.43
CA LEU A 178 -6.04 -43.34 45.32
C LEU A 178 -5.39 -44.00 46.55
N SER A 179 -5.93 -43.77 47.74
CA SER A 179 -5.46 -44.40 48.99
C SER A 179 -5.71 -45.91 49.06
N ALA A 180 -6.71 -46.43 48.35
CA ALA A 180 -7.00 -47.86 48.30
C ALA A 180 -6.00 -48.67 47.44
N GLY A 181 -5.29 -48.02 46.51
CA GLY A 181 -4.31 -48.66 45.63
C GLY A 181 -2.93 -48.91 46.25
N GLU A 182 -2.65 -48.36 47.43
CA GLU A 182 -1.35 -48.47 48.11
C GLU A 182 -1.30 -49.60 49.17
N LYS A 183 -2.37 -50.41 49.32
CA LYS A 183 -2.46 -51.48 50.34
C LYS A 183 -2.31 -52.92 49.82
N GLU A 184 -1.77 -53.12 48.62
CA GLU A 184 -1.30 -54.43 48.14
C GLU A 184 0.20 -54.37 47.82
N VAL A 185 1.04 -54.49 48.85
CA VAL A 185 2.41 -55.05 48.79
C VAL A 185 2.70 -55.74 50.12
#